data_AF-A0A933R723-F1
#
_entry.id   AF-A0A933R723-F1
#
_cell.length_a   1.000
_cell.length_b   1.000
_cell.length_c   1.000
_cell.angle_alpha   90.00
_cell.angle_beta   90.00
_cell.angle_gamma   90.00
#
_symmetry.space_group_name_H-M   'P 1'
#
loop_
_entity.id
_entity.type
_entity.pdbx_description
1 polymer ?
#
loop_
_entity_poly.entity_id
_entity_poly.type
_entity_poly.pdbx_seq_one_letter_code
_entity_poly.pdbx_strand_id
1 'polypeptide(L)'
;MEVVDRLTISTIDPDPRSAALLASAHLLGYTQVGHIDVADVYVVEGRLDDAVRRQLETILVDPLLQTGSWGRPSHQPGVVETALLPGVTDSVAATVLVAAATMELPVDQAATARRFVLTGTDGRPVDGDVLASIAERLLSNSVIERVAIGVIEPVFVHASQPASVEHIEVRGLSDAELAELNRARGMALDPAELRVIAEWFERAGRAPTDVELETLAQTWSEHCAHKTFRAAITLADGTTIAPLLAQLRDATADIDAPFVRSAFVGNAGIVSFEPGRTIAVKAETHNHPSAIEPFGGANTGVGGVIRDVMGAAHHPIAVTDILCFGPADLPHESVPPGVIHPRLVRDGVVAGVADYGNKIGLPTVAGAVLYDPGFTANPLVFCGCIGVAAERSALTGPNPGDLVIVLGGRTGRDGLRGATFSSATMDATTGDVAGASVQIGDPITEKLLIDLLADAPHLYSAITDCGAGGLSSAIGEMAEGIGADVDLALAPLKYPGLSPWEIWLSEAQERMVVATPPSDLAELQTACRAHGVEPTVLGTFTGDGVLRVRHGDDVVLLLDTEFLHDGRPQRTMTAELPAPRRNDAVPAVADV
;
A
#
# COMPACT_ATOMS: atom_id res chain seq x y z
N MET A 1 -28.91 -23.67 -8.14
CA MET A 1 -27.48 -23.88 -7.89
C MET A 1 -26.81 -22.62 -8.37
N GLU A 2 -25.99 -22.01 -7.53
CA GLU A 2 -25.01 -21.04 -7.99
C GLU A 2 -24.13 -21.74 -9.04
N VAL A 3 -24.03 -21.14 -10.22
CA VAL A 3 -23.21 -21.65 -11.31
C VAL A 3 -22.01 -20.72 -11.42
N VAL A 4 -20.83 -21.31 -11.34
CA VAL A 4 -19.57 -20.61 -11.63
C VAL A 4 -19.33 -20.72 -13.13
N ASP A 5 -19.51 -19.61 -13.84
CA ASP A 5 -19.22 -19.51 -15.26
C ASP A 5 -17.89 -18.79 -15.49
N ARG A 6 -17.31 -19.06 -16.66
CA ARG A 6 -16.03 -18.52 -17.07
C ARG A 6 -16.13 -17.95 -18.47
N LEU A 7 -15.71 -16.69 -18.64
CA LEU A 7 -15.55 -16.01 -19.91
C LEU A 7 -14.05 -15.82 -20.18
N THR A 8 -13.56 -16.32 -21.31
CA THR A 8 -12.19 -16.07 -21.77
C THR A 8 -12.24 -15.06 -22.92
N ILE A 9 -11.49 -13.97 -22.80
CA ILE A 9 -11.44 -12.86 -23.75
C ILE A 9 -10.06 -12.82 -24.40
N SER A 10 -10.03 -12.81 -25.73
CA SER A 10 -8.79 -12.74 -26.52
C SER A 10 -8.88 -11.65 -27.57
N THR A 11 -7.76 -11.02 -27.90
CA THR A 11 -7.71 -10.01 -28.97
C THR A 11 -7.91 -10.65 -30.34
N ILE A 12 -8.51 -9.92 -31.27
CA ILE A 12 -8.66 -10.32 -32.68
C ILE A 12 -7.32 -10.18 -33.41
N ASP A 13 -6.65 -9.06 -33.17
CA ASP A 13 -5.32 -8.75 -33.70
C ASP A 13 -4.21 -9.19 -32.72
N PRO A 14 -2.93 -9.23 -33.15
CA PRO A 14 -1.82 -9.57 -32.28
C PRO A 14 -1.79 -8.71 -31.01
N ASP A 15 -1.81 -9.37 -29.84
CA ASP A 15 -1.80 -8.68 -28.55
C ASP A 15 -0.42 -8.04 -28.30
N PRO A 16 -0.31 -6.73 -28.04
CA PRO A 16 0.97 -6.10 -27.74
C PRO A 16 1.65 -6.68 -26.48
N ARG A 17 0.88 -7.21 -25.53
CA ARG A 17 1.40 -7.89 -24.33
C ARG A 17 2.19 -9.13 -24.71
N SER A 18 1.78 -9.85 -25.75
CA SER A 18 2.48 -11.04 -26.25
C SER A 18 3.91 -10.73 -26.68
N ALA A 19 4.11 -9.63 -27.41
CA ALA A 19 5.43 -9.23 -27.87
C ALA A 19 6.35 -8.82 -26.69
N ALA A 20 5.81 -8.08 -25.71
CA ALA A 20 6.56 -7.69 -24.52
C ALA A 20 6.96 -8.91 -23.67
N LEU A 21 6.03 -9.84 -23.43
CA LEU A 21 6.32 -11.08 -22.70
C LEU A 21 7.34 -11.95 -23.42
N LEU A 22 7.28 -12.05 -24.74
CA LEU A 22 8.27 -12.80 -25.52
C LEU A 22 9.67 -12.19 -25.39
N ALA A 23 9.78 -10.86 -25.47
CA ALA A 23 11.04 -10.15 -25.27
C ALA A 23 11.60 -10.38 -23.85
N SER A 24 10.74 -10.35 -22.83
CA SER A 24 11.11 -10.64 -21.45
C SER A 24 11.51 -12.10 -21.24
N ALA A 25 10.84 -13.05 -21.90
CA ALA A 25 11.23 -14.46 -21.87
C ALA A 25 12.64 -14.65 -22.45
N HIS A 26 12.94 -14.02 -23.59
CA HIS A 26 14.28 -14.08 -24.20
C HIS A 26 15.34 -13.40 -23.33
N LEU A 27 15.00 -12.28 -22.68
CA LEU A 27 15.87 -11.60 -21.72
C LEU A 27 16.26 -12.51 -20.55
N LEU A 28 15.33 -13.36 -20.09
CA LEU A 28 15.56 -14.34 -19.03
C LEU A 28 16.21 -15.65 -19.54
N GLY A 29 16.61 -15.70 -20.81
CA GLY A 29 17.31 -16.84 -21.41
C GLY A 29 16.41 -17.89 -22.08
N TYR A 30 15.08 -17.71 -22.09
CA TYR A 30 14.13 -18.65 -22.70
C TYR A 30 13.99 -18.47 -24.22
N THR A 31 15.10 -18.47 -24.94
CA THR A 31 15.17 -18.23 -26.40
C THR A 31 14.46 -19.29 -27.24
N GLN A 32 14.15 -20.45 -26.67
CA GLN A 32 13.36 -21.52 -27.31
C GLN A 32 11.88 -21.18 -27.48
N VAL A 33 11.35 -20.19 -26.73
CA VAL A 33 9.96 -19.74 -26.84
C VAL A 33 9.80 -18.92 -28.12
N GLY A 34 8.86 -19.32 -28.97
CA GLY A 34 8.55 -18.62 -30.23
C GLY A 34 7.33 -17.72 -30.16
N HIS A 35 6.34 -18.08 -29.32
CA HIS A 35 5.08 -17.34 -29.17
C HIS A 35 4.53 -17.46 -27.74
N ILE A 36 3.87 -16.39 -27.27
CA ILE A 36 3.12 -16.36 -26.01
C ILE A 36 1.78 -15.67 -26.30
N ASP A 37 0.69 -16.42 -26.38
CA ASP A 37 -0.66 -15.84 -26.47
C ASP A 37 -1.15 -15.45 -25.08
N VAL A 38 -1.85 -14.33 -24.97
CA VAL A 38 -2.46 -13.82 -23.73
C VAL A 38 -3.96 -13.71 -23.90
N ALA A 39 -4.70 -14.09 -22.86
CA ALA A 39 -6.14 -13.91 -22.78
C ALA A 39 -6.53 -13.50 -21.35
N ASP A 40 -7.52 -12.62 -21.24
CA ASP A 40 -8.11 -12.23 -19.97
C ASP A 40 -9.24 -13.19 -19.62
N VAL A 41 -9.37 -13.55 -18.35
CA VAL A 41 -10.34 -14.53 -17.88
C VAL A 41 -11.16 -13.91 -16.78
N TYR A 42 -12.48 -13.95 -16.96
CA TYR A 42 -13.46 -13.50 -15.98
C TYR A 42 -14.20 -14.72 -15.45
N VAL A 43 -14.21 -14.89 -14.14
CA VAL A 43 -15.01 -15.89 -13.45
C VAL A 43 -16.12 -15.17 -12.73
N VAL A 44 -17.35 -15.59 -12.97
CA VAL A 44 -18.55 -14.99 -12.36
C VAL A 44 -19.38 -16.09 -11.72
N GLU A 45 -19.83 -15.83 -10.50
CA GLU A 45 -20.75 -16.69 -9.76
C GLU A 45 -22.11 -15.98 -9.64
N GLY A 46 -23.18 -16.72 -9.94
CA GLY A 46 -24.54 -16.24 -9.74
C GLY A 46 -25.59 -17.05 -10.49
N ARG A 47 -26.73 -16.41 -10.76
CA ARG A 47 -27.83 -17.02 -11.55
C ARG A 47 -27.71 -16.64 -13.03
N LEU A 48 -26.78 -17.29 -13.71
CA LEU A 48 -26.38 -16.94 -15.08
C LEU A 48 -27.10 -17.81 -16.11
N ASP A 49 -28.12 -17.24 -16.77
CA ASP A 49 -28.71 -17.81 -17.98
C ASP A 49 -28.06 -17.21 -19.24
N ASP A 50 -28.42 -17.71 -20.43
CA ASP A 50 -27.84 -17.23 -21.69
C ASP A 50 -28.15 -15.75 -21.97
N ALA A 51 -29.21 -15.18 -21.41
CA ALA A 51 -29.51 -13.76 -21.56
C ALA A 51 -28.56 -12.92 -20.70
N VAL A 52 -28.35 -13.31 -19.45
CA VAL A 52 -27.38 -12.67 -18.55
C VAL A 52 -25.96 -12.76 -19.12
N ARG A 53 -25.55 -13.92 -19.65
CA ARG A 53 -24.23 -14.08 -20.29
C ARG A 53 -24.02 -13.12 -21.45
N ARG A 54 -25.02 -12.96 -22.33
CA ARG A 54 -24.95 -12.01 -23.45
C ARG A 54 -24.87 -10.56 -22.97
N GLN A 55 -25.56 -10.21 -21.88
CA GLN A 55 -25.47 -8.87 -21.29
C GLN A 55 -24.08 -8.63 -20.69
N LEU A 56 -23.50 -9.61 -19.99
CA LEU A 56 -22.13 -9.53 -19.51
C LEU A 56 -21.12 -9.40 -20.67
N GLU A 57 -21.29 -10.14 -21.76
CA GLU A 57 -20.44 -9.98 -22.95
C GLU A 57 -20.48 -8.55 -23.50
N THR A 58 -21.65 -7.89 -23.50
CA THR A 58 -21.76 -6.52 -24.05
C THR A 58 -20.99 -5.47 -23.27
N ILE A 59 -20.61 -5.76 -22.02
CA ILE A 59 -19.82 -4.86 -21.16
C ILE A 59 -18.36 -5.32 -21.02
N LEU A 60 -18.08 -6.62 -21.09
CA LEU A 60 -16.74 -7.17 -20.87
C LEU A 60 -15.93 -7.34 -22.16
N VAL A 61 -16.59 -7.53 -23.30
CA VAL A 61 -15.92 -7.80 -24.58
C VAL A 61 -16.09 -6.59 -25.50
N ASP A 62 -14.99 -5.99 -25.94
CA ASP A 62 -15.02 -5.04 -27.04
C ASP A 62 -15.13 -5.80 -28.38
N PRO A 63 -16.28 -5.78 -29.07
CA PRO A 63 -16.49 -6.60 -30.26
C PRO A 63 -15.65 -6.15 -31.47
N LEU A 64 -15.03 -4.97 -31.43
CA LEU A 64 -14.14 -4.49 -32.50
C LEU A 64 -12.71 -5.01 -32.33
N LEU A 65 -12.30 -5.29 -31.09
CA LEU A 65 -10.91 -5.62 -30.76
C LEU A 65 -10.75 -7.02 -30.18
N GLN A 66 -11.82 -7.62 -29.68
CA GLN A 66 -11.80 -8.82 -28.86
C GLN A 66 -12.89 -9.81 -29.24
N THR A 67 -12.67 -11.06 -28.84
CA THR A 67 -13.65 -12.14 -28.88
C THR A 67 -13.79 -12.76 -27.50
N GLY A 68 -15.02 -13.11 -27.13
CA GLY A 68 -15.34 -13.78 -25.87
C GLY A 68 -15.79 -15.22 -26.10
N SER A 69 -15.39 -16.13 -25.22
CA SER A 69 -15.82 -17.52 -25.22
C SER A 69 -16.20 -17.97 -23.81
N TRP A 70 -17.44 -18.41 -23.63
CA TRP A 70 -17.92 -18.99 -22.37
C TRP A 70 -17.56 -20.47 -22.25
N GLY A 71 -17.23 -20.86 -21.03
CA GLY A 71 -17.00 -22.24 -20.65
C GLY A 71 -15.58 -22.48 -20.15
N ARG A 72 -15.39 -23.64 -19.52
CA ARG A 72 -14.07 -24.06 -19.05
C ARG A 72 -13.26 -24.60 -20.22
N PRO A 73 -12.13 -23.99 -20.58
CA PRO A 73 -11.27 -24.51 -21.64
C PRO A 73 -10.71 -25.89 -21.29
N SER A 74 -10.48 -26.72 -22.30
CA SER A 74 -9.84 -28.02 -22.11
C SER A 74 -8.40 -27.87 -21.60
N HIS A 75 -7.97 -28.79 -20.72
CA HIS A 75 -6.56 -28.92 -20.36
C HIS A 75 -5.75 -29.26 -21.62
N GLN A 76 -4.72 -28.46 -21.91
CA GLN A 76 -3.81 -28.67 -23.04
C GLN A 76 -2.38 -28.31 -22.61
N PRO A 77 -1.33 -28.92 -23.19
CA PRO A 77 0.06 -28.55 -22.93
C PRO A 77 0.35 -27.08 -23.28
N GLY A 78 1.35 -26.48 -22.62
CA GLY A 78 1.75 -25.09 -22.86
C GLY A 78 0.81 -24.03 -22.29
N VAL A 79 -0.20 -24.41 -21.49
CA VAL A 79 -1.09 -23.44 -20.84
C VAL A 79 -0.63 -23.15 -19.43
N VAL A 80 -0.64 -21.87 -19.09
CA VAL A 80 -0.47 -21.37 -17.73
C VAL A 80 -1.62 -20.42 -17.44
N GLU A 81 -2.21 -20.51 -16.27
CA GLU A 81 -3.15 -19.53 -15.77
C GLU A 81 -2.68 -18.94 -14.46
N THR A 82 -2.84 -17.62 -14.32
CA THR A 82 -2.58 -16.91 -13.08
C THR A 82 -3.86 -16.24 -12.60
N ALA A 83 -4.02 -16.15 -11.30
CA ALA A 83 -5.11 -15.42 -10.68
C ALA A 83 -4.60 -14.79 -9.40
N LEU A 84 -5.27 -13.74 -8.91
CA LEU A 84 -4.90 -13.11 -7.66
C LEU A 84 -5.04 -14.08 -6.47
N LEU A 85 -4.20 -13.88 -5.47
CA LEU A 85 -4.31 -14.56 -4.18
C LEU A 85 -5.58 -14.09 -3.45
N PRO A 86 -6.20 -14.95 -2.64
CA PRO A 86 -7.37 -14.57 -1.86
C PRO A 86 -7.07 -13.36 -0.97
N GLY A 87 -7.87 -12.32 -1.11
CA GLY A 87 -7.78 -11.08 -0.33
C GLY A 87 -6.97 -9.95 -0.97
N VAL A 88 -6.24 -10.22 -2.05
CA VAL A 88 -5.65 -9.15 -2.88
C VAL A 88 -6.76 -8.39 -3.61
N THR A 89 -6.63 -7.07 -3.72
CA THR A 89 -7.58 -6.21 -4.45
C THR A 89 -7.68 -6.62 -5.92
N ASP A 90 -8.88 -7.03 -6.35
CA ASP A 90 -9.24 -7.22 -7.76
C ASP A 90 -10.19 -6.10 -8.20
N SER A 91 -9.63 -4.96 -8.60
CA SER A 91 -10.39 -3.77 -8.99
C SER A 91 -11.25 -4.01 -10.24
N VAL A 92 -10.79 -4.90 -11.13
CA VAL A 92 -11.55 -5.30 -12.33
C VAL A 92 -12.77 -6.11 -11.91
N ALA A 93 -12.64 -7.12 -11.06
CA ALA A 93 -13.76 -7.89 -10.54
C ALA A 93 -14.76 -7.01 -9.77
N ALA A 94 -14.27 -6.08 -8.93
CA ALA A 94 -15.12 -5.12 -8.25
C ALA A 94 -15.93 -4.26 -9.25
N THR A 95 -15.29 -3.80 -10.33
CA THR A 95 -15.96 -3.05 -11.41
C THR A 95 -17.02 -3.91 -12.12
N VAL A 96 -16.75 -5.20 -12.35
CA VAL A 96 -17.75 -6.13 -12.91
C VAL A 96 -18.99 -6.22 -12.00
N LEU A 97 -18.79 -6.29 -10.68
CA LEU A 97 -19.90 -6.33 -9.72
C LEU A 97 -20.70 -5.02 -9.71
N VAL A 98 -20.03 -3.87 -9.77
CA VAL A 98 -20.70 -2.56 -9.88
C VAL A 98 -21.52 -2.46 -11.17
N ALA A 99 -20.95 -2.87 -12.31
CA ALA A 99 -21.64 -2.86 -13.59
C ALA A 99 -22.85 -3.82 -13.58
N ALA A 100 -22.67 -5.03 -13.04
CA ALA A 100 -23.75 -6.01 -12.90
C ALA A 100 -24.89 -5.48 -12.02
N ALA A 101 -24.57 -4.92 -10.85
CA ALA A 101 -25.56 -4.33 -9.95
C ALA A 101 -26.32 -3.16 -10.61
N THR A 102 -25.60 -2.30 -11.35
CA THR A 102 -26.19 -1.17 -12.10
C THR A 102 -27.17 -1.65 -13.18
N MET A 103 -26.88 -2.79 -13.79
CA MET A 103 -27.71 -3.42 -14.81
C MET A 103 -28.76 -4.39 -14.23
N GLU A 104 -28.87 -4.49 -12.91
CA GLU A 104 -29.74 -5.42 -12.18
C GLU A 104 -29.50 -6.90 -12.55
N LEU A 105 -28.26 -7.25 -12.89
CA LEU A 105 -27.86 -8.62 -13.21
C LEU A 105 -27.61 -9.43 -11.92
N PRO A 106 -28.03 -10.70 -11.86
CA PRO A 106 -27.89 -11.54 -10.67
C PRO A 106 -26.49 -12.16 -10.57
N VAL A 107 -25.46 -11.32 -10.49
CA VAL A 107 -24.07 -11.70 -10.24
C VAL A 107 -23.76 -11.47 -8.77
N ASP A 108 -23.36 -12.53 -8.08
CA ASP A 108 -23.09 -12.51 -6.65
C ASP A 108 -21.60 -12.26 -6.38
N GLN A 109 -20.72 -12.87 -7.19
CA GLN A 109 -19.26 -12.74 -7.06
C GLN A 109 -18.57 -12.72 -8.42
N ALA A 110 -17.40 -12.08 -8.48
CA ALA A 110 -16.55 -12.04 -9.65
C ALA A 110 -15.08 -12.18 -9.25
N ALA A 111 -14.26 -12.74 -10.13
CA ALA A 111 -12.82 -12.81 -10.00
C ALA A 111 -12.17 -12.77 -11.38
N THR A 112 -10.95 -12.26 -11.47
CA THR A 112 -10.16 -12.23 -12.70
C THR A 112 -8.98 -13.19 -12.67
N ALA A 113 -8.57 -13.60 -13.86
CA ALA A 113 -7.39 -14.42 -14.11
C ALA A 113 -6.80 -14.06 -15.47
N ARG A 114 -5.56 -14.46 -15.70
CA ARG A 114 -4.89 -14.38 -17.01
C ARG A 114 -4.57 -15.76 -17.49
N ARG A 115 -4.71 -15.97 -18.79
CA ARG A 115 -4.36 -17.21 -19.47
C ARG A 115 -3.25 -16.96 -20.48
N PHE A 116 -2.24 -17.80 -20.42
CA PHE A 116 -1.09 -17.79 -21.31
C PHE A 116 -1.02 -19.10 -22.09
N VAL A 117 -0.70 -19.03 -23.38
CA VAL A 117 -0.41 -20.22 -24.21
C VAL A 117 0.96 -20.06 -24.84
N LEU A 118 1.90 -20.94 -24.48
CA LEU A 118 3.30 -20.86 -24.87
C LEU A 118 3.62 -21.88 -25.95
N THR A 119 4.14 -21.38 -27.07
CA THR A 119 4.55 -22.20 -28.21
C THR A 119 6.05 -21.98 -28.48
N GLY A 120 6.78 -23.08 -28.66
CA GLY A 120 8.19 -23.08 -29.00
C GLY A 120 8.46 -22.64 -30.43
N THR A 121 9.71 -22.30 -30.71
CA THR A 121 10.19 -21.96 -32.07
C THR A 121 10.05 -23.11 -33.08
N ASP A 122 9.91 -24.35 -32.58
CA ASP A 122 9.62 -25.55 -33.37
C ASP A 122 8.11 -25.78 -33.64
N GLY A 123 7.26 -24.85 -33.16
CA GLY A 123 5.80 -24.91 -33.29
C GLY A 123 5.12 -25.87 -32.31
N ARG A 124 5.84 -26.46 -31.36
CA ARG A 124 5.28 -27.35 -30.33
C ARG A 124 4.95 -26.58 -29.05
N PRO A 125 3.97 -27.02 -28.25
CA PRO A 125 3.73 -26.43 -26.93
C PRO A 125 4.98 -26.52 -26.05
N VAL A 126 5.28 -25.46 -25.32
CA VAL A 126 6.33 -25.50 -24.28
C VAL A 126 5.80 -26.31 -23.10
N ASP A 127 6.58 -27.23 -22.55
CA ASP A 127 6.16 -28.09 -21.44
C ASP A 127 7.28 -28.32 -20.40
N GLY A 128 6.96 -29.14 -19.38
CA GLY A 128 7.90 -29.56 -18.34
C GLY A 128 8.48 -28.42 -17.51
N ASP A 129 9.74 -28.60 -17.08
CA ASP A 129 10.44 -27.69 -16.18
C ASP A 129 10.62 -26.28 -16.78
N VAL A 130 10.71 -26.19 -18.11
CA VAL A 130 10.80 -24.90 -18.81
C VAL A 130 9.51 -24.11 -18.64
N LEU A 131 8.35 -24.74 -18.84
CA LEU A 131 7.05 -24.08 -18.67
C LEU A 131 6.85 -23.65 -17.21
N ALA A 132 7.19 -24.51 -16.25
CA ALA A 132 7.10 -24.20 -14.82
C ALA A 132 7.99 -23.01 -14.44
N SER A 133 9.23 -22.96 -14.96
CA SER A 133 10.17 -21.88 -14.71
C SER A 133 9.70 -20.54 -15.31
N ILE A 134 9.16 -20.54 -16.53
CA ILE A 134 8.59 -19.33 -17.14
C ILE A 134 7.35 -18.86 -16.38
N ALA A 135 6.49 -19.80 -15.97
CA ALA A 135 5.30 -19.50 -15.19
C ALA A 135 5.67 -18.72 -13.91
N GLU A 136 6.61 -19.26 -13.13
CA GLU A 136 7.04 -18.69 -11.86
C GLU A 136 7.84 -17.38 -12.00
N ARG A 137 8.74 -17.29 -12.98
CA ARG A 137 9.70 -16.16 -13.08
C ARG A 137 9.25 -15.00 -13.97
N LEU A 138 8.20 -15.19 -14.77
CA LEU A 138 7.75 -14.19 -15.75
C LEU A 138 6.24 -13.98 -15.76
N LEU A 139 5.44 -15.04 -15.72
CA LEU A 139 3.99 -14.93 -15.98
C LEU A 139 3.18 -14.64 -14.72
N SER A 140 3.67 -15.04 -13.55
CA SER A 140 3.05 -14.77 -12.26
C SER A 140 3.96 -13.96 -11.35
N ASN A 141 3.37 -13.11 -10.53
CA ASN A 141 4.02 -12.60 -9.34
C ASN A 141 3.55 -13.39 -8.11
N SER A 142 4.38 -14.26 -7.54
CA SER A 142 4.01 -15.13 -6.40
C SER A 142 3.62 -14.38 -5.12
N VAL A 143 3.94 -13.09 -5.04
CA VAL A 143 3.58 -12.19 -3.92
C VAL A 143 2.07 -11.94 -3.90
N ILE A 144 1.45 -11.81 -5.07
CA ILE A 144 0.05 -11.37 -5.24
C ILE A 144 -0.80 -12.33 -6.08
N GLU A 145 -0.17 -13.26 -6.79
CA GLU A 145 -0.81 -14.20 -7.69
C GLU A 145 -0.47 -15.65 -7.33
N ARG A 146 -1.43 -16.51 -7.60
CA ARG A 146 -1.28 -17.96 -7.68
C ARG A 146 -1.22 -18.38 -9.13
N VAL A 147 -0.49 -19.44 -9.38
CA VAL A 147 -0.23 -19.96 -10.72
C VAL A 147 -0.66 -21.42 -10.83
N ALA A 148 -1.22 -21.78 -11.98
CA ALA A 148 -1.55 -23.15 -12.32
C ALA A 148 -0.99 -23.48 -13.72
N ILE A 149 -0.31 -24.61 -13.83
CA ILE A 149 -0.02 -25.21 -15.13
C ILE A 149 -1.32 -25.87 -15.63
N GLY A 150 -1.94 -25.24 -16.63
CA GLY A 150 -3.28 -25.56 -17.09
C GLY A 150 -4.33 -24.57 -16.59
N VAL A 151 -5.48 -25.08 -16.16
CA VAL A 151 -6.62 -24.25 -15.75
C VAL A 151 -6.60 -24.00 -14.25
N ILE A 152 -6.74 -22.75 -13.85
CA ILE A 152 -6.80 -22.35 -12.45
C ILE A 152 -8.25 -22.39 -11.93
N GLU A 153 -8.46 -22.99 -10.76
CA GLU A 153 -9.78 -22.96 -10.09
C GLU A 153 -10.00 -21.60 -9.47
N PRO A 154 -11.15 -20.94 -9.61
CA PRO A 154 -11.41 -19.67 -8.92
C PRO A 154 -11.42 -19.87 -7.39
N VAL A 155 -11.02 -18.83 -6.66
CA VAL A 155 -11.16 -18.80 -5.21
C VAL A 155 -11.96 -17.57 -4.85
N PHE A 156 -13.06 -17.80 -4.14
CA PHE A 156 -13.85 -16.75 -3.54
C PHE A 156 -13.69 -16.82 -2.02
N VAL A 157 -13.55 -15.66 -1.37
CA VAL A 157 -13.38 -15.62 0.09
C VAL A 157 -14.76 -15.71 0.74
N HIS A 158 -15.00 -16.79 1.49
CA HIS A 158 -16.21 -16.97 2.29
C HIS A 158 -15.96 -16.65 3.77
N ALA A 159 -17.04 -16.37 4.49
CA ALA A 159 -17.01 -16.07 5.93
C ALA A 159 -16.33 -17.18 6.75
N SER A 160 -15.16 -16.86 7.29
CA SER A 160 -14.59 -17.55 8.44
C SER A 160 -14.97 -16.80 9.72
N GLN A 161 -14.98 -17.50 10.86
CA GLN A 161 -15.13 -16.84 12.15
C GLN A 161 -13.92 -15.92 12.39
N PRO A 162 -14.14 -14.67 12.84
CA PRO A 162 -13.03 -13.79 13.23
C PRO A 162 -12.27 -14.43 14.40
N ALA A 163 -10.93 -14.30 14.39
CA ALA A 163 -10.12 -14.79 15.50
C ALA A 163 -10.41 -13.95 16.76
N SER A 164 -10.37 -14.61 17.93
CA SER A 164 -10.50 -13.94 19.22
C SER A 164 -9.27 -13.08 19.52
N VAL A 165 -9.46 -11.95 20.20
CA VAL A 165 -8.38 -11.10 20.73
C VAL A 165 -7.49 -11.90 21.67
N GLU A 166 -6.17 -11.85 21.46
CA GLU A 166 -5.19 -12.47 22.34
C GLU A 166 -4.78 -11.52 23.47
N HIS A 167 -4.62 -12.04 24.68
CA HIS A 167 -3.97 -11.33 25.79
C HIS A 167 -2.56 -11.88 25.98
N ILE A 168 -1.56 -10.99 25.92
CA ILE A 168 -0.15 -11.38 25.84
C ILE A 168 0.55 -10.92 27.10
N GLU A 169 1.02 -11.86 27.92
CA GLU A 169 1.74 -11.47 29.14
C GLU A 169 3.13 -10.93 28.82
N VAL A 170 3.33 -9.65 29.11
CA VAL A 170 4.62 -8.96 29.06
C VAL A 170 5.17 -8.64 30.46
N ARG A 171 4.32 -8.79 31.48
CA ARG A 171 4.59 -8.45 32.87
C ARG A 171 5.55 -9.45 33.51
N GLY A 172 6.57 -8.94 34.20
CA GLY A 172 7.58 -9.75 34.86
C GLY A 172 8.49 -10.58 33.93
N LEU A 173 8.39 -10.41 32.61
CA LEU A 173 9.29 -11.05 31.66
C LEU A 173 10.71 -10.49 31.78
N SER A 174 11.71 -11.35 31.64
CA SER A 174 13.10 -10.97 31.50
C SER A 174 13.39 -10.36 30.12
N ASP A 175 14.50 -9.65 29.98
CA ASP A 175 14.97 -9.11 28.70
C ASP A 175 15.06 -10.19 27.60
N ALA A 176 15.43 -11.42 27.97
CA ALA A 176 15.56 -12.53 27.02
C ALA A 176 14.18 -13.03 26.54
N GLU A 177 13.18 -13.07 27.43
CA GLU A 177 11.81 -13.46 27.10
C GLU A 177 11.11 -12.37 26.28
N LEU A 178 11.33 -11.10 26.61
CA LEU A 178 10.86 -9.97 25.80
C LEU A 178 11.47 -9.99 24.40
N ALA A 179 12.77 -10.28 24.27
CA ALA A 179 13.43 -10.41 22.98
C ALA A 179 12.87 -11.59 22.15
N GLU A 180 12.53 -12.71 22.79
CA GLU A 180 11.89 -13.83 22.10
C GLU A 180 10.48 -13.47 21.61
N LEU A 181 9.67 -12.81 22.46
CA LEU A 181 8.35 -12.32 22.07
C LEU A 181 8.44 -11.35 20.89
N ASN A 182 9.40 -10.43 20.92
CA ASN A 182 9.68 -9.48 19.85
C ASN A 182 9.97 -10.15 18.50
N ARG A 183 10.77 -11.23 18.51
CA ARG A 183 11.04 -12.04 17.30
C ARG A 183 9.83 -12.83 16.85
N ALA A 184 9.17 -13.54 17.77
CA ALA A 184 8.03 -14.41 17.46
C ALA A 184 6.87 -13.63 16.84
N ARG A 185 6.68 -12.37 17.23
CA ARG A 185 5.63 -11.49 16.70
C ARG A 185 6.11 -10.51 15.63
N GLY A 186 7.40 -10.44 15.33
CA GLY A 186 7.94 -9.52 14.32
C GLY A 186 7.70 -8.04 14.65
N MET A 187 7.77 -7.66 15.93
CA MET A 187 7.46 -6.29 16.37
C MET A 187 8.57 -5.29 16.06
N ALA A 188 9.80 -5.76 15.82
CA ALA A 188 10.97 -4.94 15.47
C ALA A 188 11.27 -3.78 16.47
N LEU A 189 10.94 -3.98 17.74
CA LEU A 189 11.18 -3.01 18.81
C LEU A 189 12.59 -3.13 19.40
N ASP A 190 13.17 -2.02 19.82
CA ASP A 190 14.44 -1.96 20.53
C ASP A 190 14.28 -2.50 21.99
N PRO A 191 15.34 -3.07 22.60
CA PRO A 191 15.25 -3.62 23.95
C PRO A 191 14.75 -2.61 25.01
N ALA A 192 15.08 -1.32 24.87
CA ALA A 192 14.59 -0.29 25.77
C ALA A 192 13.08 -0.04 25.61
N GLU A 193 12.57 -0.12 24.38
CA GLU A 193 11.14 0.05 24.06
C GLU A 193 10.32 -1.08 24.71
N LEU A 194 10.78 -2.33 24.57
CA LEU A 194 10.14 -3.50 25.18
C LEU A 194 10.03 -3.38 26.70
N ARG A 195 11.07 -2.89 27.38
CA ARG A 195 11.04 -2.69 28.84
C ARG A 195 10.03 -1.63 29.24
N VAL A 196 10.01 -0.50 28.54
CA VAL A 196 9.06 0.59 28.82
C VAL A 196 7.61 0.12 28.63
N ILE A 197 7.34 -0.66 27.59
CA ILE A 197 6.03 -1.29 27.37
C ILE A 197 5.67 -2.22 28.53
N ALA A 198 6.57 -3.15 28.89
CA ALA A 198 6.33 -4.08 29.99
C ALA A 198 6.06 -3.35 31.32
N GLU A 199 6.84 -2.32 31.63
CA GLU A 199 6.67 -1.48 32.82
C GLU A 199 5.35 -0.70 32.82
N TRP A 200 4.89 -0.22 31.67
CA TRP A 200 3.60 0.45 31.56
C TRP A 200 2.45 -0.51 31.87
N PHE A 201 2.46 -1.71 31.27
CA PHE A 201 1.43 -2.73 31.53
C PHE A 201 1.50 -3.31 32.95
N GLU A 202 2.69 -3.35 33.56
CA GLU A 202 2.86 -3.67 34.99
C GLU A 202 2.13 -2.63 35.86
N ARG A 203 2.34 -1.33 35.61
CA ARG A 203 1.65 -0.24 36.33
C ARG A 203 0.14 -0.25 36.10
N ALA A 204 -0.29 -0.57 34.88
CA ALA A 204 -1.71 -0.69 34.52
C ALA A 204 -2.37 -1.93 35.15
N GLY A 205 -1.59 -2.88 35.68
CA GLY A 205 -2.11 -4.07 36.37
C GLY A 205 -2.77 -5.10 35.44
N ARG A 206 -2.51 -5.05 34.13
CA ARG A 206 -3.13 -5.93 33.13
C ARG A 206 -2.15 -6.31 32.02
N ALA A 207 -2.40 -7.44 31.36
CA ALA A 207 -1.71 -7.80 30.13
C ALA A 207 -2.20 -6.92 28.96
N PRO A 208 -1.34 -6.57 28.00
CA PRO A 208 -1.77 -6.01 26.72
C PRO A 208 -2.60 -7.01 25.91
N THR A 209 -3.46 -6.48 25.06
CA THR A 209 -4.00 -7.24 23.91
C THR A 209 -2.99 -7.32 22.78
N ASP A 210 -3.21 -8.22 21.83
CA ASP A 210 -2.53 -8.20 20.52
C ASP A 210 -2.71 -6.85 19.81
N VAL A 211 -3.92 -6.29 19.79
CA VAL A 211 -4.19 -4.98 19.18
C VAL A 211 -3.30 -3.88 19.77
N GLU A 212 -3.10 -3.88 21.10
CA GLU A 212 -2.25 -2.91 21.79
C GLU A 212 -0.77 -3.08 21.47
N LEU A 213 -0.26 -4.32 21.49
CA LEU A 213 1.15 -4.57 21.16
C LEU A 213 1.45 -4.27 19.70
N GLU A 214 0.58 -4.67 18.78
CA GLU A 214 0.78 -4.38 17.35
C GLU A 214 0.68 -2.86 17.09
N THR A 215 -0.24 -2.15 17.76
CA THR A 215 -0.33 -0.67 17.71
C THR A 215 0.97 -0.01 18.16
N LEU A 216 1.49 -0.39 19.33
CA LEU A 216 2.76 0.14 19.85
C LEU A 216 3.94 -0.20 18.94
N ALA A 217 4.01 -1.45 18.44
CA ALA A 217 5.06 -1.89 17.52
C ALA A 217 5.07 -1.08 16.22
N GLN A 218 3.89 -0.83 15.65
CA GLN A 218 3.73 -0.02 14.45
C GLN A 218 4.08 1.45 14.71
N THR A 219 3.50 2.06 15.74
CA THR A 219 3.68 3.50 16.03
C THR A 219 5.14 3.81 16.41
N TRP A 220 5.83 2.88 17.07
CA TRP A 220 7.24 3.04 17.48
C TRP A 220 8.24 2.46 16.46
N SER A 221 7.78 1.94 15.33
CA SER A 221 8.64 1.43 14.24
C SER A 221 9.58 2.51 13.68
N GLU A 222 10.69 2.11 13.06
CA GLU A 222 11.61 3.08 12.41
C GLU A 222 10.89 3.93 11.35
N HIS A 223 9.99 3.30 10.59
CA HIS A 223 9.21 3.94 9.52
C HIS A 223 8.34 5.09 10.05
N CYS A 224 7.56 4.87 11.12
CA CYS A 224 6.65 5.89 11.65
C CYS A 224 7.37 6.89 12.57
N ALA A 225 8.21 6.38 13.48
CA ALA A 225 8.87 7.18 14.48
C ALA A 225 10.06 7.99 13.97
N HIS A 226 10.68 7.57 12.86
CA HIS A 226 11.94 8.09 12.36
C HIS A 226 13.06 8.06 13.42
N LYS A 227 13.23 6.92 14.12
CA LYS A 227 14.07 6.83 15.32
C LYS A 227 15.52 7.21 15.05
N THR A 228 16.06 6.86 13.88
CA THR A 228 17.41 7.23 13.46
C THR A 228 17.56 8.74 13.27
N PHE A 229 16.56 9.40 12.68
CA PHE A 229 16.58 10.86 12.47
C PHE A 229 16.41 11.63 13.80
N ARG A 230 15.81 11.01 14.82
CA ARG A 230 15.61 11.55 16.17
C ARG A 230 16.68 11.11 17.17
N ALA A 231 17.60 10.23 16.75
CA ALA A 231 18.60 9.67 17.64
C ALA A 231 19.62 10.73 18.09
N ALA A 232 20.05 10.61 19.35
CA ALA A 232 21.22 11.32 19.84
C ALA A 232 22.47 10.53 19.43
N ILE A 233 23.41 11.17 18.73
CA ILE A 233 24.62 10.53 18.21
C ILE A 233 25.83 10.98 19.04
N THR A 234 26.63 10.03 19.52
CA THR A 234 27.90 10.28 20.22
C THR A 234 29.06 9.74 19.38
N LEU A 235 30.05 10.59 19.12
CA LEU A 235 31.29 10.20 18.44
C LEU A 235 32.26 9.51 19.40
N ALA A 236 33.25 8.80 18.85
CA ALA A 236 34.28 8.11 19.64
C ALA A 236 35.08 9.02 20.58
N ASP A 237 35.19 10.31 20.28
CA ASP A 237 35.86 11.31 21.12
C ASP A 237 34.94 11.94 22.20
N GLY A 238 33.69 11.48 22.30
CA GLY A 238 32.69 11.98 23.25
C GLY A 238 31.90 13.18 22.74
N THR A 239 32.18 13.68 21.53
CA THR A 239 31.39 14.75 20.91
C THR A 239 29.96 14.26 20.65
N THR A 240 28.97 15.08 21.00
CA THR A 240 27.56 14.79 20.71
C THR A 240 27.11 15.56 19.47
N ILE A 241 26.40 14.87 18.59
CA ILE A 241 25.76 15.45 17.41
C ILE A 241 24.26 15.47 17.69
N ALA A 242 23.65 16.65 17.51
CA ALA A 242 22.22 16.83 17.65
C ALA A 242 21.44 15.95 16.65
N PRO A 243 20.21 15.50 16.98
CA PRO A 243 19.39 14.74 16.05
C PRO A 243 19.23 15.43 14.70
N LEU A 244 19.26 14.67 13.61
CA LEU A 244 19.13 15.21 12.24
C LEU A 244 17.83 16.00 12.07
N LEU A 245 16.71 15.49 12.60
CA LEU A 245 15.43 16.18 12.52
C LEU A 245 15.44 17.53 13.25
N ALA A 246 16.16 17.63 14.37
CA ALA A 246 16.33 18.89 15.08
C ALA A 246 17.14 19.88 14.23
N GLN A 247 18.25 19.43 13.63
CA GLN A 247 19.06 20.27 12.74
C GLN A 247 18.26 20.79 11.53
N LEU A 248 17.38 19.97 10.94
CA LEU A 248 16.51 20.38 9.84
C LEU A 248 15.46 21.42 10.27
N ARG A 249 14.88 21.25 11.46
CA ARG A 249 13.95 22.22 12.07
C ARG A 249 14.63 23.54 12.38
N ASP A 250 15.80 23.48 13.02
CA ASP A 250 16.60 24.66 13.36
C ASP A 250 16.99 25.42 12.08
N ALA A 251 17.49 24.74 11.04
CA ALA A 251 17.81 25.37 9.77
C ALA A 251 16.59 26.04 9.11
N THR A 252 15.41 25.42 9.21
CA THR A 252 14.18 26.00 8.65
C THR A 252 13.74 27.24 9.43
N ALA A 253 13.82 27.19 10.76
CA ALA A 253 13.51 28.32 11.64
C ALA A 253 14.51 29.48 11.48
N ASP A 254 15.80 29.18 11.27
CA ASP A 254 16.85 30.17 11.03
C ASP A 254 16.69 30.88 9.69
N ILE A 255 16.26 30.15 8.65
CA ILE A 255 15.97 30.73 7.33
C ILE A 255 14.72 31.62 7.39
N ASP A 256 13.72 31.24 8.18
CA ASP A 256 12.44 31.95 8.38
C ASP A 256 11.84 32.47 7.06
N ALA A 257 11.81 31.59 6.05
CA ALA A 257 11.37 31.98 4.72
C ALA A 257 9.90 32.43 4.76
N PRO A 258 9.57 33.67 4.35
CA PRO A 258 8.24 34.25 4.55
C PRO A 258 7.15 33.59 3.69
N PHE A 259 7.54 32.74 2.73
CA PHE A 259 6.62 31.97 1.91
C PHE A 259 6.33 30.58 2.49
N VAL A 260 7.04 30.09 3.50
CA VAL A 260 6.71 28.82 4.16
C VAL A 260 5.50 29.05 5.07
N ARG A 261 4.51 28.15 5.00
CA ARG A 261 3.26 28.22 5.77
C ARG A 261 3.15 27.06 6.76
N SER A 262 3.60 25.87 6.37
CA SER A 262 3.70 24.71 7.25
C SER A 262 4.94 23.90 6.88
N ALA A 263 5.69 23.50 7.90
CA ALA A 263 6.82 22.58 7.79
C ALA A 263 6.89 21.74 9.06
N PHE A 264 7.24 20.45 8.93
CA PHE A 264 7.34 19.48 10.04
C PHE A 264 6.06 19.24 10.86
N VAL A 265 4.91 19.67 10.35
CA VAL A 265 3.57 19.44 10.93
C VAL A 265 2.61 19.11 9.79
N GLY A 266 1.79 18.07 9.99
CA GLY A 266 0.87 17.55 8.97
C GLY A 266 1.58 16.77 7.86
N ASN A 267 0.81 16.41 6.82
CA ASN A 267 1.20 15.38 5.86
C ASN A 267 2.05 15.91 4.71
N ALA A 268 2.08 17.23 4.48
CA ALA A 268 2.86 17.87 3.42
C ALA A 268 3.47 19.22 3.85
N GLY A 269 4.55 19.62 3.18
CA GLY A 269 5.09 20.97 3.30
C GLY A 269 4.22 21.96 2.53
N ILE A 270 3.86 23.08 3.15
CA ILE A 270 2.97 24.09 2.54
C ILE A 270 3.73 25.40 2.33
N VAL A 271 3.66 25.93 1.13
CA VAL A 271 4.22 27.24 0.76
C VAL A 271 3.15 28.16 0.15
N SER A 272 3.27 29.46 0.39
CA SER A 272 2.51 30.48 -0.33
C SER A 272 3.14 30.70 -1.71
N PHE A 273 2.30 30.62 -2.74
CA PHE A 273 2.72 30.83 -4.13
C PHE A 273 2.41 32.25 -4.59
N GLU A 274 1.22 32.73 -4.26
CA GLU A 274 0.75 34.11 -4.47
C GLU A 274 -0.28 34.47 -3.39
N PRO A 275 -0.69 35.75 -3.26
CA PRO A 275 -1.67 36.13 -2.26
C PRO A 275 -2.97 35.33 -2.39
N GLY A 276 -3.40 34.67 -1.32
CA GLY A 276 -4.62 33.88 -1.33
C GLY A 276 -4.48 32.47 -1.92
N ARG A 277 -3.27 31.99 -2.24
CA ARG A 277 -3.04 30.66 -2.80
C ARG A 277 -1.79 29.97 -2.27
N THR A 278 -1.95 28.72 -1.85
CA THR A 278 -0.88 27.86 -1.32
C THR A 278 -0.65 26.64 -2.20
N ILE A 279 0.57 26.13 -2.15
CA ILE A 279 0.99 24.87 -2.75
C ILE A 279 1.42 23.92 -1.63
N ALA A 280 0.88 22.71 -1.65
CA ALA A 280 1.39 21.59 -0.86
C ALA A 280 2.36 20.78 -1.72
N VAL A 281 3.51 20.42 -1.16
CA VAL A 281 4.51 19.56 -1.80
C VAL A 281 4.86 18.42 -0.84
N LYS A 282 4.75 17.19 -1.32
CA LYS A 282 5.20 15.99 -0.60
C LYS A 282 5.94 15.07 -1.56
N ALA A 283 6.93 14.37 -1.03
CA ALA A 283 7.60 13.27 -1.68
C ALA A 283 7.81 12.14 -0.69
N GLU A 284 7.63 10.92 -1.15
CA GLU A 284 7.79 9.67 -0.42
C GLU A 284 8.65 8.68 -1.21
N THR A 285 8.98 7.54 -0.59
CA THR A 285 9.68 6.45 -1.26
C THR A 285 8.95 5.13 -1.09
N HIS A 286 8.93 4.32 -2.14
CA HIS A 286 8.32 2.99 -2.11
C HIS A 286 9.29 1.90 -2.62
N ASN A 287 10.52 1.94 -2.08
CA ASN A 287 11.67 1.17 -2.56
C ASN A 287 11.49 -0.34 -2.41
N HIS A 288 11.29 -0.82 -1.17
CA HIS A 288 11.21 -2.25 -0.87
C HIS A 288 10.02 -2.95 -1.55
N PRO A 289 8.79 -2.39 -1.52
CA PRO A 289 7.68 -2.97 -2.28
C PRO A 289 7.99 -3.04 -3.77
N SER A 290 8.60 -2.00 -4.35
CA SER A 290 8.95 -1.96 -5.77
C SER A 290 10.09 -2.91 -6.16
N ALA A 291 10.89 -3.38 -5.21
CA ALA A 291 11.91 -4.41 -5.45
C ALA A 291 11.30 -5.81 -5.61
N ILE A 292 10.16 -6.03 -4.97
CA ILE A 292 9.49 -7.34 -4.84
C ILE A 292 8.33 -7.47 -5.84
N GLU A 293 7.53 -6.42 -6.00
CA GLU A 293 6.38 -6.36 -6.90
C GLU A 293 6.38 -4.94 -7.51
N PRO A 294 7.13 -4.73 -8.62
CA PRO A 294 7.46 -3.41 -9.13
C PRO A 294 6.25 -2.54 -9.54
N PHE A 295 5.18 -3.16 -10.04
CA PHE A 295 4.01 -2.44 -10.52
C PHE A 295 3.22 -1.82 -9.36
N GLY A 296 2.71 -2.66 -8.47
CA GLY A 296 1.94 -2.34 -7.27
C GLY A 296 2.75 -1.53 -6.27
N GLY A 297 4.04 -1.82 -6.12
CA GLY A 297 4.97 -0.99 -5.35
C GLY A 297 4.97 0.46 -5.83
N ALA A 298 5.22 0.71 -7.12
CA ALA A 298 5.22 2.09 -7.62
C ALA A 298 3.81 2.71 -7.66
N ASN A 299 2.80 1.93 -8.04
CA ASN A 299 1.39 2.32 -8.11
C ASN A 299 0.91 2.87 -6.76
N THR A 300 1.09 2.11 -5.68
CA THR A 300 0.68 2.51 -4.33
C THR A 300 1.54 3.63 -3.75
N GLY A 301 2.82 3.73 -4.14
CA GLY A 301 3.67 4.87 -3.80
C GLY A 301 3.14 6.20 -4.36
N VAL A 302 2.60 6.18 -5.59
CA VAL A 302 1.93 7.36 -6.17
C VAL A 302 0.61 7.66 -5.44
N GLY A 303 -0.21 6.66 -5.17
CA GLY A 303 -1.46 6.85 -4.41
C GLY A 303 -1.21 7.44 -3.01
N GLY A 304 -0.25 6.90 -2.26
CA GLY A 304 0.11 7.40 -0.92
C GLY A 304 0.41 8.90 -0.90
N VAL A 305 1.31 9.34 -1.79
CA VAL A 305 1.70 10.76 -1.84
C VAL A 305 0.59 11.69 -2.34
N ILE A 306 -0.37 11.18 -3.13
CA ILE A 306 -1.58 11.93 -3.49
C ILE A 306 -2.46 12.11 -2.25
N ARG A 307 -2.66 11.06 -1.45
CA ARG A 307 -3.42 11.13 -0.21
C ARG A 307 -2.79 12.05 0.83
N ASP A 308 -1.46 12.10 0.94
CA ASP A 308 -0.78 13.11 1.78
C ASP A 308 -1.19 14.54 1.42
N VAL A 309 -1.23 14.86 0.12
CA VAL A 309 -1.63 16.19 -0.36
C VAL A 309 -3.10 16.46 -0.06
N MET A 310 -3.96 15.44 -0.17
CA MET A 310 -5.36 15.53 0.29
C MET A 310 -5.47 15.69 1.80
N GLY A 311 -4.62 15.03 2.60
CA GLY A 311 -4.53 15.14 4.05
C GLY A 311 -4.02 16.51 4.51
N ALA A 312 -3.18 17.15 3.70
CA ALA A 312 -2.85 18.56 3.83
C ALA A 312 -3.97 19.50 3.34
N ALA A 313 -5.13 18.94 2.96
CA ALA A 313 -6.32 19.67 2.55
C ALA A 313 -6.11 20.51 1.26
N HIS A 314 -5.28 20.00 0.35
CA HIS A 314 -5.00 20.59 -0.97
C HIS A 314 -5.51 19.67 -2.09
N HIS A 315 -5.93 20.27 -3.21
CA HIS A 315 -6.33 19.53 -4.40
C HIS A 315 -5.08 19.11 -5.20
N PRO A 316 -4.83 17.81 -5.40
CA PRO A 316 -3.70 17.33 -6.21
C PRO A 316 -3.80 17.82 -7.66
N ILE A 317 -2.69 18.24 -8.26
CA ILE A 317 -2.66 18.73 -9.66
C ILE A 317 -1.56 18.10 -10.52
N ALA A 318 -0.54 17.51 -9.91
CA ALA A 318 0.55 16.87 -10.64
C ALA A 318 1.32 15.92 -9.72
N VAL A 319 1.96 14.93 -10.33
CA VAL A 319 2.92 14.03 -9.66
C VAL A 319 4.33 14.21 -10.22
N THR A 320 5.32 13.76 -9.47
CA THR A 320 6.74 13.78 -9.87
C THR A 320 7.41 12.47 -9.47
N ASP A 321 8.46 12.05 -10.17
CA ASP A 321 9.15 10.80 -9.85
C ASP A 321 10.68 10.88 -9.98
N ILE A 322 11.41 10.28 -9.04
CA ILE A 322 12.85 10.02 -9.21
C ILE A 322 13.02 8.52 -9.12
N LEU A 323 13.50 7.91 -10.19
CA LEU A 323 13.57 6.46 -10.35
C LEU A 323 15.03 6.03 -10.52
N CYS A 324 15.52 5.17 -9.63
CA CYS A 324 16.87 4.65 -9.65
C CYS A 324 16.87 3.13 -9.84
N PHE A 325 17.53 2.62 -10.88
CA PHE A 325 17.55 1.21 -11.24
C PHE A 325 18.96 0.66 -11.43
N GLY A 326 19.11 -0.66 -11.31
CA GLY A 326 20.30 -1.35 -11.84
C GLY A 326 20.38 -1.27 -13.37
N PRO A 327 21.55 -1.54 -13.98
CA PRO A 327 21.73 -1.51 -15.43
C PRO A 327 20.68 -2.38 -16.17
N ALA A 328 19.95 -1.79 -17.11
CA ALA A 328 18.87 -2.48 -17.81
C ALA A 328 19.34 -3.53 -18.83
N ASP A 329 20.63 -3.52 -19.16
CA ASP A 329 21.34 -4.44 -20.06
C ASP A 329 22.18 -5.48 -19.32
N LEU A 330 22.03 -5.58 -17.98
CA LEU A 330 22.71 -6.56 -17.16
C LEU A 330 22.50 -7.98 -17.73
N PRO A 331 23.55 -8.75 -18.04
CA PRO A 331 23.39 -10.13 -18.50
C PRO A 331 22.62 -10.96 -17.48
N HIS A 332 21.73 -11.86 -17.94
CA HIS A 332 20.86 -12.64 -17.06
C HIS A 332 21.64 -13.42 -15.99
N GLU A 333 22.76 -14.01 -16.39
CA GLU A 333 23.67 -14.76 -15.53
C GLU A 333 24.37 -13.92 -14.45
N SER A 334 24.35 -12.59 -14.59
CA SER A 334 24.93 -11.64 -13.63
C SER A 334 23.90 -11.09 -12.64
N VAL A 335 22.61 -11.41 -12.81
CA VAL A 335 21.56 -11.03 -11.86
C VAL A 335 21.70 -11.87 -10.58
N PRO A 336 21.78 -11.26 -9.39
CA PRO A 336 21.86 -12.00 -8.13
C PRO A 336 20.64 -12.94 -7.94
N PRO A 337 20.81 -14.12 -7.33
CA PRO A 337 19.70 -15.00 -7.01
C PRO A 337 18.64 -14.28 -6.16
N GLY A 338 17.36 -14.46 -6.50
CA GLY A 338 16.23 -13.83 -5.81
C GLY A 338 15.95 -12.38 -6.21
N VAL A 339 16.73 -11.79 -7.12
CA VAL A 339 16.53 -10.43 -7.61
C VAL A 339 15.80 -10.44 -8.96
N ILE A 340 14.78 -9.59 -9.11
CA ILE A 340 14.11 -9.35 -10.39
C ILE A 340 15.07 -8.59 -11.31
N HIS A 341 15.16 -9.02 -12.57
CA HIS A 341 16.05 -8.38 -13.54
C HIS A 341 15.77 -6.86 -13.63
N PRO A 342 16.78 -5.96 -13.58
CA PRO A 342 16.54 -4.51 -13.48
C PRO A 342 15.65 -3.91 -14.57
N ARG A 343 15.72 -4.45 -15.79
CA ARG A 343 14.78 -4.08 -16.88
C ARG A 343 13.32 -4.36 -16.54
N LEU A 344 13.01 -5.51 -15.95
CA LEU A 344 11.65 -5.89 -15.55
C LEU A 344 11.17 -5.01 -14.38
N VAL A 345 12.06 -4.71 -13.42
CA VAL A 345 11.78 -3.76 -12.34
C VAL A 345 11.42 -2.39 -12.90
N ARG A 346 12.25 -1.85 -13.81
CA ARG A 346 11.98 -0.57 -14.49
C ARG A 346 10.63 -0.58 -15.20
N ASP A 347 10.37 -1.60 -16.01
CA ASP A 347 9.15 -1.67 -16.82
C ASP A 347 7.90 -1.75 -15.93
N GLY A 348 7.96 -2.54 -14.84
CA GLY A 348 6.88 -2.61 -13.86
C GLY A 348 6.68 -1.30 -13.10
N VAL A 349 7.74 -0.66 -12.60
CA VAL A 349 7.65 0.63 -11.88
C VAL A 349 7.05 1.72 -12.77
N VAL A 350 7.54 1.86 -14.01
CA VAL A 350 7.02 2.87 -14.95
C VAL A 350 5.56 2.60 -15.28
N ALA A 351 5.18 1.33 -15.48
CA ALA A 351 3.78 0.96 -15.69
C ALA A 351 2.91 1.26 -14.46
N GLY A 352 3.41 1.03 -13.24
CA GLY A 352 2.71 1.31 -11.99
C GLY A 352 2.44 2.80 -11.77
N VAL A 353 3.46 3.64 -11.97
CA VAL A 353 3.33 5.11 -11.91
C VAL A 353 2.31 5.60 -12.95
N ALA A 354 2.45 5.14 -14.19
CA ALA A 354 1.57 5.54 -15.28
C ALA A 354 0.12 5.09 -15.04
N ASP A 355 -0.09 3.88 -14.53
CA ASP A 355 -1.43 3.34 -14.27
C ASP A 355 -2.20 4.22 -13.25
N TYR A 356 -1.55 4.56 -12.12
CA TYR A 356 -2.19 5.39 -11.10
C TYR A 356 -2.47 6.80 -11.60
N GLY A 357 -1.43 7.49 -12.08
CA GLY A 357 -1.52 8.88 -12.54
C GLY A 357 -2.50 9.06 -13.70
N ASN A 358 -2.51 8.16 -14.68
CA ASN A 358 -3.41 8.28 -15.84
C ASN A 358 -4.87 8.07 -15.47
N LYS A 359 -5.19 7.07 -14.63
CA LYS A 359 -6.58 6.76 -14.25
C LYS A 359 -7.19 7.87 -13.38
N ILE A 360 -6.39 8.50 -12.52
CA ILE A 360 -6.84 9.61 -11.68
C ILE A 360 -6.77 10.98 -12.42
N GLY A 361 -6.10 11.03 -13.58
CA GLY A 361 -5.98 12.23 -14.39
C GLY A 361 -4.93 13.23 -13.90
N LEU A 362 -3.90 12.76 -13.20
CA LEU A 362 -2.78 13.58 -12.73
C LEU A 362 -1.53 13.34 -13.59
N PRO A 363 -0.98 14.38 -14.24
CA PRO A 363 0.22 14.23 -15.06
C PRO A 363 1.48 14.09 -14.20
N THR A 364 2.41 13.22 -14.63
CA THR A 364 3.80 13.22 -14.15
C THR A 364 4.57 14.34 -14.86
N VAL A 365 4.89 15.43 -14.14
CA VAL A 365 5.39 16.67 -14.76
C VAL A 365 6.89 16.93 -14.59
N ALA A 366 7.53 16.24 -13.65
CA ALA A 366 8.96 16.40 -13.39
C ALA A 366 9.52 15.10 -12.82
N GLY A 367 10.80 14.84 -13.09
CA GLY A 367 11.45 13.66 -12.58
C GLY A 367 12.87 13.44 -13.07
N ALA A 368 13.44 12.30 -12.71
CA ALA A 368 14.75 11.85 -13.17
C ALA A 368 14.83 10.32 -13.19
N VAL A 369 15.62 9.76 -14.11
CA VAL A 369 15.97 8.33 -14.13
C VAL A 369 17.48 8.18 -14.00
N LEU A 370 17.92 7.38 -13.03
CA LEU A 370 19.33 7.10 -12.76
C LEU A 370 19.59 5.59 -12.85
N TYR A 371 20.71 5.22 -13.47
CA TYR A 371 21.19 3.84 -13.51
C TYR A 371 22.50 3.72 -12.74
N ASP A 372 22.55 2.81 -11.77
CA ASP A 372 23.77 2.46 -11.02
C ASP A 372 23.73 0.99 -10.57
N PRO A 373 24.83 0.23 -10.67
CA PRO A 373 24.88 -1.16 -10.19
C PRO A 373 24.44 -1.34 -8.73
N GLY A 374 24.60 -0.33 -7.88
CA GLY A 374 24.13 -0.33 -6.49
C GLY A 374 22.62 -0.47 -6.32
N PHE A 375 21.83 -0.18 -7.36
CA PHE A 375 20.37 -0.31 -7.36
C PHE A 375 19.87 -1.62 -8.01
N THR A 376 20.76 -2.60 -8.25
CA THR A 376 20.40 -3.86 -8.91
C THR A 376 19.40 -4.67 -8.08
N ALA A 377 19.62 -4.79 -6.77
CA ALA A 377 18.76 -5.59 -5.89
C ALA A 377 17.63 -4.77 -5.25
N ASN A 378 17.83 -3.46 -5.09
CA ASN A 378 16.86 -2.57 -4.46
C ASN A 378 16.80 -1.26 -5.26
N PRO A 379 15.75 -1.04 -6.08
CA PRO A 379 15.55 0.23 -6.77
C PRO A 379 15.23 1.33 -5.75
N LEU A 380 15.44 2.59 -6.14
CA LEU A 380 14.84 3.72 -5.42
C LEU A 380 13.68 4.26 -6.25
N VAL A 381 12.51 4.34 -5.64
CA VAL A 381 11.28 4.80 -6.28
C VAL A 381 10.74 5.93 -5.43
N PHE A 382 11.10 7.16 -5.81
CA PHE A 382 10.58 8.37 -5.19
C PHE A 382 9.31 8.80 -5.92
N CYS A 383 8.22 8.99 -5.18
CA CYS A 383 6.95 9.48 -5.68
C CYS A 383 6.64 10.81 -5.02
N GLY A 384 6.35 11.85 -5.80
CA GLY A 384 5.99 13.17 -5.31
C GLY A 384 4.64 13.63 -5.82
N CYS A 385 4.00 14.52 -5.08
CA CYS A 385 2.74 15.15 -5.46
C CYS A 385 2.77 16.64 -5.14
N ILE A 386 2.15 17.42 -6.02
CA ILE A 386 1.95 18.86 -5.90
C ILE A 386 0.45 19.10 -5.85
N GLY A 387 0.00 19.80 -4.81
CA GLY A 387 -1.40 20.22 -4.66
C GLY A 387 -1.55 21.72 -4.51
N VAL A 388 -2.75 22.22 -4.79
CA VAL A 388 -3.10 23.63 -4.68
C VAL A 388 -4.34 23.81 -3.80
N ALA A 389 -4.35 24.90 -3.03
CA ALA A 389 -5.54 25.34 -2.32
C ALA A 389 -5.64 26.87 -2.37
N ALA A 390 -6.87 27.38 -2.32
CA ALA A 390 -7.06 28.75 -1.85
C ALA A 390 -6.56 28.84 -0.40
N GLU A 391 -5.92 29.95 -0.05
CA GLU A 391 -5.48 30.22 1.32
C GLU A 391 -6.74 30.35 2.19
N ARG A 392 -7.08 29.26 2.88
CA ARG A 392 -8.21 29.15 3.81
C ARG A 392 -7.71 29.18 5.24
N SER A 393 -8.63 29.42 6.18
CA SER A 393 -8.36 29.15 7.60
C SER A 393 -7.85 27.72 7.74
N ALA A 394 -6.76 27.55 8.49
CA ALA A 394 -6.25 26.23 8.82
C ALA A 394 -7.36 25.39 9.45
N LEU A 395 -7.35 24.09 9.15
CA LEU A 395 -8.17 23.12 9.85
C LEU A 395 -7.94 23.27 11.36
N THR A 396 -9.01 23.26 12.14
CA THR A 396 -8.93 23.48 13.59
C THR A 396 -8.37 22.28 14.35
N GLY A 397 -8.28 21.13 13.66
CA GLY A 397 -8.07 19.84 14.31
C GLY A 397 -9.40 19.22 14.75
N PRO A 398 -9.38 17.94 15.15
CA PRO A 398 -10.55 17.26 15.70
C PRO A 398 -10.97 17.90 17.02
N ASN A 399 -12.28 17.99 17.24
CA ASN A 399 -12.87 18.53 18.48
C ASN A 399 -13.62 17.43 19.25
N PRO A 400 -13.75 17.55 20.59
CA PRO A 400 -14.55 16.59 21.36
C PRO A 400 -15.99 16.54 20.84
N GLY A 401 -16.45 15.32 20.52
CA GLY A 401 -17.76 15.06 19.91
C GLY A 401 -17.78 15.01 18.38
N ASP A 402 -16.69 15.38 17.70
CA ASP A 402 -16.57 15.14 16.26
C ASP A 402 -16.59 13.64 15.98
N LEU A 403 -17.25 13.26 14.89
CA LEU A 403 -17.33 11.88 14.41
C LEU A 403 -16.02 11.47 13.75
N VAL A 404 -15.56 10.25 14.02
CA VAL A 404 -14.47 9.59 13.30
C VAL A 404 -15.06 8.90 12.09
N ILE A 405 -14.80 9.41 10.88
CA ILE A 405 -15.38 8.88 9.64
C ILE A 405 -14.26 8.44 8.69
N VAL A 406 -14.33 7.19 8.24
CA VAL A 406 -13.48 6.67 7.16
C VAL A 406 -14.20 6.86 5.83
N LEU A 407 -13.47 7.39 4.84
CA LEU A 407 -13.94 7.59 3.47
C LEU A 407 -13.12 6.70 2.52
N GLY A 408 -13.80 6.05 1.58
CA GLY A 408 -13.15 5.37 0.44
C GLY A 408 -13.07 3.85 0.58
N GLY A 409 -11.86 3.31 0.39
CA GLY A 409 -11.58 1.89 0.27
C GLY A 409 -11.99 1.05 1.49
N ARG A 410 -12.25 -0.25 1.24
CA ARG A 410 -12.58 -1.23 2.29
C ARG A 410 -11.33 -1.88 2.87
N THR A 411 -11.40 -2.27 4.14
CA THR A 411 -10.32 -2.92 4.88
C THR A 411 -10.16 -4.39 4.52
N GLY A 412 -8.95 -4.82 4.17
CA GLY A 412 -8.56 -6.21 3.98
C GLY A 412 -7.24 -6.54 4.70
N ARG A 413 -6.68 -7.74 4.50
CA ARG A 413 -5.36 -8.12 5.06
C ARG A 413 -4.23 -7.56 4.19
N ASP A 414 -4.31 -6.27 3.91
CA ASP A 414 -3.41 -5.56 3.03
C ASP A 414 -2.30 -4.90 3.87
N GLY A 415 -1.04 -5.14 3.52
CA GLY A 415 0.11 -4.45 4.13
C GLY A 415 0.29 -4.65 5.63
N LEU A 416 -0.28 -5.71 6.20
CA LEU A 416 -0.14 -5.97 7.63
C LEU A 416 1.34 -6.10 7.98
N ARG A 417 1.78 -5.31 8.97
CA ARG A 417 3.18 -5.19 9.40
C ARG A 417 4.12 -4.59 8.34
N GLY A 418 3.61 -3.84 7.36
CA GLY A 418 4.41 -3.12 6.37
C GLY A 418 5.46 -2.20 7.01
N ALA A 419 5.03 -1.35 7.94
CA ALA A 419 5.92 -0.42 8.66
C ALA A 419 7.01 -1.11 9.50
N THR A 420 6.68 -2.22 10.20
CA THR A 420 7.67 -2.96 10.99
C THR A 420 8.60 -3.78 10.09
N PHE A 421 8.10 -4.32 8.98
CA PHE A 421 8.89 -5.02 7.97
C PHE A 421 9.90 -4.09 7.28
N SER A 422 9.49 -2.90 6.84
CA SER A 422 10.41 -1.91 6.25
C SER A 422 11.47 -1.42 7.24
N SER A 423 11.24 -1.64 8.55
CA SER A 423 12.17 -1.30 9.62
C SER A 423 13.18 -2.42 9.94
N ALA A 424 13.04 -3.62 9.37
CA ALA A 424 13.89 -4.78 9.65
C ALA A 424 15.07 -4.92 8.66
N THR A 425 16.20 -5.46 9.13
CA THR A 425 17.35 -5.82 8.27
C THR A 425 17.04 -7.02 7.37
N MET A 426 17.29 -6.91 6.07
CA MET A 426 17.03 -7.97 5.09
C MET A 426 17.93 -9.20 5.25
N ASP A 427 17.36 -10.38 5.06
CA ASP A 427 18.07 -11.65 4.88
C ASP A 427 17.38 -12.52 3.80
N ALA A 428 17.81 -13.76 3.58
CA ALA A 428 17.23 -14.61 2.53
C ALA A 428 15.82 -15.15 2.85
N THR A 429 15.33 -14.99 4.09
CA THR A 429 14.03 -15.51 4.57
C THR A 429 12.90 -14.48 4.49
N THR A 430 13.20 -13.26 4.06
CA THR A 430 12.24 -12.14 4.03
C THR A 430 11.22 -12.25 2.90
N GLY A 431 11.45 -13.08 1.87
CA GLY A 431 10.56 -13.22 0.71
C GLY A 431 9.17 -13.79 1.01
N ASP A 432 9.06 -14.78 1.91
CA ASP A 432 7.78 -15.41 2.26
C ASP A 432 6.91 -14.52 3.18
N VAL A 433 7.55 -13.65 3.97
CA VAL A 433 6.89 -12.67 4.85
C VAL A 433 6.56 -11.38 4.09
N ALA A 434 7.35 -11.02 3.07
CA ALA A 434 7.17 -9.84 2.23
C ALA A 434 5.91 -9.88 1.37
N GLY A 435 5.39 -11.08 1.05
CA GLY A 435 4.15 -11.30 0.30
C GLY A 435 2.97 -10.47 0.78
N ALA A 436 2.84 -10.33 2.11
CA ALA A 436 1.76 -9.60 2.75
C ALA A 436 1.86 -8.06 2.61
N SER A 437 3.00 -7.53 2.14
CA SER A 437 3.27 -6.08 2.14
C SER A 437 2.92 -5.37 0.83
N VAL A 438 2.86 -6.06 -0.31
CA VAL A 438 2.61 -5.38 -1.60
C VAL A 438 1.15 -5.43 -2.02
N GLN A 439 0.59 -4.24 -2.23
CA GLN A 439 -0.81 -4.02 -2.55
C GLN A 439 -0.93 -3.54 -4.00
N ILE A 440 -2.09 -3.82 -4.60
CA ILE A 440 -2.50 -3.20 -5.87
C ILE A 440 -3.48 -2.09 -5.50
N GLY A 441 -3.18 -0.86 -5.92
CA GLY A 441 -4.05 0.29 -5.70
C GLY A 441 -5.28 0.27 -6.60
N ASP A 442 -6.29 1.04 -6.20
CA ASP A 442 -7.49 1.36 -6.97
C ASP A 442 -7.58 2.88 -7.23
N PRO A 443 -6.90 3.38 -8.27
CA PRO A 443 -6.83 4.81 -8.57
C PRO A 443 -8.19 5.47 -8.83
N ILE A 444 -9.19 4.68 -9.25
CA ILE A 444 -10.53 5.19 -9.51
C ILE A 444 -11.23 5.50 -8.18
N THR A 445 -11.13 4.63 -7.18
CA THR A 445 -11.64 4.91 -5.84
C THR A 445 -11.00 6.18 -5.26
N GLU A 446 -9.69 6.37 -5.42
CA GLU A 446 -9.02 7.59 -4.98
C GLU A 446 -9.44 8.84 -5.75
N LYS A 447 -9.74 8.71 -7.06
CA LYS A 447 -10.29 9.82 -7.85
C LYS A 447 -11.59 10.35 -7.26
N LEU A 448 -12.48 9.46 -6.83
CA LEU A 448 -13.76 9.84 -6.23
C LEU A 448 -13.54 10.60 -4.92
N LEU A 449 -12.50 10.26 -4.15
CA LEU A 449 -12.11 11.01 -2.95
C LEU A 449 -11.62 12.41 -3.28
N ILE A 450 -10.79 12.59 -4.31
CA ILE A 450 -10.35 13.92 -4.75
C ILE A 450 -11.56 14.82 -5.05
N ASP A 451 -12.53 14.31 -5.80
CA ASP A 451 -13.71 15.08 -6.19
C ASP A 451 -14.59 15.42 -4.99
N LEU A 452 -14.85 14.43 -4.12
CA LEU A 452 -15.61 14.64 -2.89
C LEU A 452 -14.97 15.72 -2.00
N LEU A 453 -13.67 15.63 -1.76
CA LEU A 453 -12.96 16.54 -0.85
C LEU A 453 -12.83 17.96 -1.42
N ALA A 454 -12.84 18.10 -2.75
CA ALA A 454 -12.90 19.40 -3.42
C ALA A 454 -14.27 20.08 -3.26
N ASP A 455 -15.36 19.31 -3.29
CA ASP A 455 -16.74 19.83 -3.20
C ASP A 455 -17.25 19.98 -1.74
N ALA A 456 -16.67 19.23 -0.79
CA ALA A 456 -17.06 19.22 0.61
C ALA A 456 -15.97 19.68 1.62
N PRO A 457 -15.14 20.71 1.32
CA PRO A 457 -14.04 21.11 2.19
C PRO A 457 -14.49 21.73 3.53
N HIS A 458 -15.77 22.08 3.67
CA HIS A 458 -16.38 22.68 4.86
C HIS A 458 -17.02 21.66 5.81
N LEU A 459 -17.07 20.37 5.44
CA LEU A 459 -17.77 19.32 6.19
C LEU A 459 -16.88 18.54 7.15
N TYR A 460 -15.63 18.96 7.33
CA TYR A 460 -14.70 18.34 8.28
C TYR A 460 -13.82 19.39 8.96
N SER A 461 -13.51 19.14 10.23
CA SER A 461 -12.63 19.95 11.08
C SER A 461 -11.17 19.51 10.98
N ALA A 462 -10.94 18.25 10.60
CA ALA A 462 -9.63 17.65 10.35
C ALA A 462 -9.72 16.51 9.32
N ILE A 463 -8.61 16.23 8.66
CA ILE A 463 -8.45 15.15 7.69
C ILE A 463 -7.02 14.61 7.75
N THR A 464 -6.84 13.31 7.54
CA THR A 464 -5.53 12.69 7.30
C THR A 464 -5.66 11.50 6.34
N ASP A 465 -4.57 11.09 5.72
CA ASP A 465 -4.50 9.86 4.94
C ASP A 465 -4.42 8.63 5.85
N CYS A 466 -4.80 7.47 5.30
CA CYS A 466 -4.67 6.19 5.96
C CYS A 466 -3.63 5.34 5.22
N GLY A 467 -2.36 5.56 5.56
CA GLY A 467 -1.19 4.87 4.99
C GLY A 467 -0.62 3.78 5.91
N ALA A 468 0.67 3.90 6.23
CA ALA A 468 1.41 2.93 7.05
C ALA A 468 0.82 2.82 8.46
N GLY A 469 0.51 1.59 8.91
CA GLY A 469 -0.23 1.31 10.13
C GLY A 469 -1.73 1.55 10.08
N GLY A 470 -2.28 1.98 8.94
CA GLY A 470 -3.72 2.03 8.73
C GLY A 470 -4.48 2.94 9.69
N LEU A 471 -5.62 2.43 10.19
CA LEU A 471 -6.47 3.15 11.12
C LEU A 471 -5.76 3.44 12.44
N SER A 472 -4.81 2.58 12.84
CA SER A 472 -3.98 2.78 14.03
C SER A 472 -3.20 4.07 14.00
N SER A 473 -2.50 4.37 12.89
CA SER A 473 -1.78 5.64 12.73
C SER A 473 -2.74 6.78 12.46
N ALA A 474 -3.63 6.64 11.47
CA ALA A 474 -4.51 7.73 11.04
C ALA A 474 -5.39 8.25 12.19
N ILE A 475 -6.10 7.36 12.89
CA ILE A 475 -6.94 7.76 14.02
C ILE A 475 -6.11 8.01 15.27
N GLY A 476 -5.03 7.24 15.50
CA GLY A 476 -4.17 7.41 16.67
C GLY A 476 -3.48 8.77 16.71
N GLU A 477 -2.99 9.27 15.58
CA GLU A 477 -2.39 10.60 15.44
C GLU A 477 -3.44 11.70 15.55
N MET A 478 -4.59 11.57 14.89
CA MET A 478 -5.69 12.53 15.07
C MET A 478 -6.21 12.56 16.52
N ALA A 479 -6.12 11.44 17.24
CA ALA A 479 -6.52 11.34 18.63
C ALA A 479 -5.49 11.93 19.61
N GLU A 480 -4.28 12.32 19.17
CA GLU A 480 -3.24 12.84 20.05
C GLU A 480 -3.73 14.05 20.88
N GLY A 481 -3.70 13.92 22.20
CA GLY A 481 -4.12 14.98 23.13
C GLY A 481 -5.65 15.16 23.27
N ILE A 482 -6.46 14.46 22.47
CA ILE A 482 -7.93 14.53 22.51
C ILE A 482 -8.58 13.18 22.88
N GLY A 483 -8.05 12.04 22.43
CA GLY A 483 -8.66 10.72 22.58
C GLY A 483 -9.76 10.42 21.55
N ALA A 484 -10.08 9.14 21.41
CA ALA A 484 -11.13 8.64 20.52
C ALA A 484 -11.75 7.33 21.04
N ASP A 485 -13.03 7.11 20.77
CA ASP A 485 -13.74 5.84 20.96
C ASP A 485 -14.19 5.32 19.59
N VAL A 486 -13.64 4.17 19.16
CA VAL A 486 -13.81 3.60 17.83
C VAL A 486 -14.33 2.17 17.93
N ASP A 487 -15.23 1.77 17.04
CA ASP A 487 -15.74 0.40 16.92
C ASP A 487 -15.36 -0.24 15.58
N LEU A 488 -14.48 -1.25 15.64
CA LEU A 488 -14.00 -2.00 14.48
C LEU A 488 -15.07 -2.90 13.86
N ALA A 489 -16.13 -3.26 14.60
CA ALA A 489 -17.23 -4.04 14.03
C ALA A 489 -18.03 -3.26 12.98
N LEU A 490 -17.85 -1.93 12.93
CA LEU A 490 -18.43 -1.05 11.92
C LEU A 490 -17.55 -0.89 10.67
N ALA A 491 -16.28 -1.30 10.72
CA ALA A 491 -15.34 -1.08 9.62
C ALA A 491 -15.79 -1.83 8.35
N PRO A 492 -15.78 -1.20 7.17
CA PRO A 492 -16.17 -1.85 5.94
C PRO A 492 -15.06 -2.82 5.53
N LEU A 493 -15.38 -4.11 5.41
CA LEU A 493 -14.40 -5.13 5.07
C LEU A 493 -14.52 -5.56 3.60
N LYS A 494 -13.37 -5.85 2.96
CA LYS A 494 -13.33 -6.50 1.63
C LYS A 494 -13.90 -7.91 1.71
N TYR A 495 -13.60 -8.61 2.80
CA TYR A 495 -14.06 -9.96 3.10
C TYR A 495 -14.13 -10.18 4.62
N PRO A 496 -15.03 -11.06 5.08
CA PRO A 496 -15.13 -11.44 6.49
C PRO A 496 -13.90 -12.20 7.00
N GLY A 497 -13.75 -12.28 8.33
CA GLY A 497 -12.77 -13.15 8.99
C GLY A 497 -11.46 -12.48 9.41
N LEU A 498 -11.34 -11.16 9.27
CA LEU A 498 -10.25 -10.41 9.86
C LEU A 498 -10.39 -10.35 11.38
N SER A 499 -9.26 -10.48 12.06
CA SER A 499 -9.10 -10.28 13.50
C SER A 499 -9.10 -8.78 13.81
N PRO A 500 -9.48 -8.34 15.03
CA PRO A 500 -9.51 -6.91 15.36
C PRO A 500 -8.20 -6.17 15.08
N TRP A 501 -7.04 -6.75 15.41
CA TRP A 501 -5.74 -6.13 15.09
C TRP A 501 -5.48 -6.04 13.58
N GLU A 502 -5.95 -7.01 12.78
CA GLU A 502 -5.83 -6.96 11.32
C GLU A 502 -6.70 -5.83 10.74
N ILE A 503 -7.90 -5.60 11.27
CA ILE A 503 -8.77 -4.49 10.83
C ILE A 503 -8.12 -3.15 11.18
N TRP A 504 -7.57 -3.04 12.38
CA TRP A 504 -7.01 -1.80 12.92
C TRP A 504 -5.71 -1.39 12.24
N LEU A 505 -4.81 -2.34 11.98
CA LEU A 505 -3.50 -2.09 11.37
C LEU A 505 -3.46 -2.31 9.86
N SER A 506 -4.54 -2.76 9.24
CA SER A 506 -4.62 -2.91 7.78
C SER A 506 -4.17 -1.64 7.09
N GLU A 507 -3.20 -1.75 6.19
CA GLU A 507 -2.69 -0.65 5.38
C GLU A 507 -3.41 -0.61 4.02
N ALA A 508 -4.64 -1.13 3.93
CA ALA A 508 -5.45 -1.09 2.71
C ALA A 508 -5.53 0.33 2.12
N GLN A 509 -5.38 0.42 0.80
CA GLN A 509 -5.33 1.69 0.09
C GLN A 509 -6.67 2.42 -0.03
N GLU A 510 -6.57 3.65 -0.56
CA GLU A 510 -7.61 4.60 -0.87
C GLU A 510 -8.54 4.96 0.29
N ARG A 511 -7.98 5.07 1.50
CA ARG A 511 -8.72 5.48 2.69
C ARG A 511 -8.23 6.85 3.19
N MET A 512 -9.18 7.70 3.53
CA MET A 512 -8.98 8.95 4.26
C MET A 512 -9.78 8.90 5.56
N VAL A 513 -9.28 9.53 6.62
CA VAL A 513 -10.01 9.70 7.88
C VAL A 513 -10.33 11.17 8.06
N VAL A 514 -11.59 11.48 8.36
CA VAL A 514 -12.05 12.85 8.66
C VAL A 514 -12.67 12.94 10.04
N ALA A 515 -12.51 14.11 10.67
CA ALA A 515 -13.26 14.52 11.85
C ALA A 515 -14.41 15.41 11.39
N THR A 516 -15.67 15.01 11.64
CA THR A 516 -16.85 15.74 11.15
C THR A 516 -17.82 16.04 12.31
N PRO A 517 -18.26 17.30 12.49
CA PRO A 517 -19.29 17.62 13.46
C PRO A 517 -20.58 16.82 13.20
N PRO A 518 -21.28 16.30 14.24
CA PRO A 518 -22.50 15.52 14.04
C PRO A 518 -23.61 16.26 13.26
N SER A 519 -23.64 17.59 13.30
CA SER A 519 -24.58 18.42 12.52
C SER A 519 -24.40 18.29 11.01
N ASP A 520 -23.18 17.97 10.57
CA ASP A 520 -22.77 18.05 9.16
C ASP A 520 -22.78 16.66 8.50
N LEU A 521 -22.96 15.60 9.29
CA LEU A 521 -22.98 14.20 8.83
C LEU A 521 -23.96 13.97 7.67
N ALA A 522 -25.17 14.52 7.76
CA ALA A 522 -26.21 14.30 6.74
C ALA A 522 -25.83 14.93 5.39
N GLU A 523 -25.17 16.09 5.43
CA GLU A 523 -24.66 16.77 4.24
C GLU A 523 -23.47 15.99 3.66
N LEU A 524 -22.54 15.55 4.51
CA LEU A 524 -21.38 14.75 4.09
C LEU A 524 -21.83 13.44 3.42
N GLN A 525 -22.77 12.71 4.01
CA GLN A 525 -23.32 11.50 3.42
C GLN A 525 -24.01 11.76 2.08
N THR A 526 -24.61 12.95 1.90
CA THR A 526 -25.22 13.34 0.63
C THR A 526 -24.16 13.61 -0.43
N ALA A 527 -23.09 14.33 -0.08
CA ALA A 527 -21.95 14.53 -0.97
C ALA A 527 -21.29 13.19 -1.35
N CYS A 528 -21.02 12.33 -0.37
CA CYS A 528 -20.44 11.01 -0.59
C CYS A 528 -21.25 10.18 -1.61
N ARG A 529 -22.58 10.13 -1.46
CA ARG A 529 -23.47 9.46 -2.43
C ARG A 529 -23.42 10.06 -3.83
N ALA A 530 -23.26 11.37 -3.95
CA ALA A 530 -23.17 12.05 -5.25
C ALA A 530 -21.87 11.70 -5.99
N HIS A 531 -20.77 11.48 -5.26
CA HIS A 531 -19.48 11.09 -5.83
C HIS A 531 -19.25 9.57 -5.88
N GLY A 532 -20.12 8.76 -5.28
CA GLY A 532 -19.92 7.31 -5.20
C GLY A 532 -18.86 6.87 -4.17
N VAL A 533 -18.61 7.69 -3.15
CA VAL A 533 -17.72 7.36 -2.02
C VAL A 533 -18.53 6.73 -0.90
N GLU A 534 -18.00 5.67 -0.27
CA GLU A 534 -18.59 5.03 0.91
C GLU A 534 -18.10 5.73 2.19
N PRO A 535 -18.99 6.39 2.98
CA PRO A 535 -18.63 6.94 4.28
C PRO A 535 -19.01 5.97 5.41
N THR A 536 -18.05 5.67 6.30
CA THR A 536 -18.29 4.85 7.49
C THR A 536 -17.97 5.61 8.77
N VAL A 537 -18.98 5.83 9.61
CA VAL A 537 -18.79 6.37 10.95
C VAL A 537 -18.30 5.25 11.86
N LEU A 538 -17.05 5.31 12.32
CA LEU A 538 -16.49 4.31 13.22
C LEU A 538 -16.60 4.68 14.69
N GLY A 539 -16.78 5.96 15.01
CA GLY A 539 -16.67 6.41 16.39
C GLY A 539 -16.70 7.91 16.56
N THR A 540 -16.13 8.39 17.67
CA THR A 540 -16.11 9.80 18.04
C THR A 540 -14.82 10.18 18.76
N PHE A 541 -14.33 11.40 18.54
CA PHE A 541 -13.28 12.00 19.38
C PHE A 541 -13.85 12.37 20.75
N THR A 542 -13.16 12.02 21.83
CA THR A 542 -13.76 11.99 23.19
C THR A 542 -13.44 13.21 24.05
N GLY A 543 -12.25 13.79 23.90
CA GLY A 543 -11.74 14.87 24.77
C GLY A 543 -11.12 14.39 26.09
N ASP A 544 -10.98 13.07 26.30
CA ASP A 544 -10.40 12.49 27.53
C ASP A 544 -8.93 12.06 27.38
N GLY A 545 -8.33 12.22 26.21
CA GLY A 545 -6.92 11.86 25.95
C GLY A 545 -6.67 10.34 25.92
N VAL A 546 -7.73 9.53 25.77
CA VAL A 546 -7.63 8.07 25.72
C VAL A 546 -8.01 7.56 24.34
N LEU A 547 -7.16 6.73 23.76
CA LEU A 547 -7.49 5.94 22.57
C LEU A 547 -8.16 4.64 23.03
N ARG A 548 -9.46 4.51 22.74
CA ARG A 548 -10.27 3.33 23.02
C ARG A 548 -10.75 2.73 21.72
N VAL A 549 -10.37 1.49 21.46
CA VAL A 549 -10.85 0.72 20.30
C VAL A 549 -11.64 -0.47 20.80
N ARG A 550 -12.81 -0.68 20.22
CA ARG A 550 -13.75 -1.76 20.51
C ARG A 550 -13.96 -2.62 19.27
N HIS A 551 -14.45 -3.83 19.49
CA HIS A 551 -15.03 -4.67 18.45
C HIS A 551 -16.40 -5.14 18.93
N GLY A 552 -17.43 -4.35 18.65
CA GLY A 552 -18.73 -4.45 19.29
C GLY A 552 -18.66 -4.03 20.76
N ASP A 553 -19.08 -4.92 21.65
CA ASP A 553 -19.11 -4.66 23.10
C ASP A 553 -17.73 -4.83 23.77
N ASP A 554 -16.78 -5.49 23.12
CA ASP A 554 -15.47 -5.80 23.68
C ASP A 554 -14.48 -4.65 23.45
N VAL A 555 -13.85 -4.14 24.52
CA VAL A 555 -12.74 -3.18 24.42
C VAL A 555 -11.46 -3.95 24.11
N VAL A 556 -10.89 -3.71 22.93
CA VAL A 556 -9.72 -4.43 22.41
C VAL A 556 -8.43 -3.61 22.47
N LEU A 557 -8.52 -2.28 22.63
CA LEU A 557 -7.39 -1.40 22.90
C LEU A 557 -7.81 -0.30 23.87
N LEU A 558 -6.97 -0.02 24.87
CA LEU A 558 -7.15 1.07 25.81
C LEU A 558 -5.82 1.67 26.24
N LEU A 559 -5.35 2.69 25.53
CA LEU A 559 -4.09 3.38 25.79
C LEU A 559 -4.32 4.88 25.98
N ASP A 560 -3.57 5.49 26.90
CA ASP A 560 -3.47 6.95 26.92
C ASP A 560 -2.64 7.44 25.72
N THR A 561 -3.08 8.53 25.09
CA THR A 561 -2.42 9.01 23.86
C THR A 561 -1.02 9.58 24.14
N GLU A 562 -0.79 10.06 25.36
CA GLU A 562 0.53 10.53 25.81
C GLU A 562 1.54 9.37 25.80
N PHE A 563 1.22 8.22 26.37
CA PHE A 563 2.08 7.05 26.33
C PHE A 563 2.28 6.52 24.91
N LEU A 564 1.22 6.50 24.09
CA LEU A 564 1.31 6.03 22.71
C LEU A 564 2.33 6.86 21.90
N HIS A 565 2.32 8.18 22.03
CA HIS A 565 3.13 9.07 21.19
C HIS A 565 4.47 9.50 21.83
N ASP A 566 4.48 9.73 23.15
CA ASP A 566 5.63 10.26 23.90
C ASP A 566 6.27 9.22 24.85
N GLY A 567 5.68 8.03 24.99
CA GLY A 567 6.23 6.96 25.85
C GLY A 567 7.51 6.32 25.32
N ARG A 568 7.84 6.49 24.03
CA ARG A 568 9.01 5.85 23.42
C ARG A 568 10.32 6.44 23.95
N PRO A 569 11.28 5.64 24.45
CA PRO A 569 12.59 6.14 24.86
C PRO A 569 13.40 6.72 23.68
N GLN A 570 14.19 7.76 23.94
CA GLN A 570 15.07 8.33 22.92
C GLN A 570 16.18 7.34 22.53
N ARG A 571 16.30 7.06 21.23
CA ARG A 571 17.38 6.23 20.69
C ARG A 571 18.74 6.94 20.82
N THR A 572 19.74 6.23 21.30
CA THR A 572 21.12 6.69 21.37
C THR A 572 22.01 5.85 20.48
N MET A 573 22.86 6.47 19.67
CA MET A 573 23.76 5.80 18.73
C MET A 573 25.20 6.28 18.89
N THR A 574 26.16 5.40 18.62
CA THR A 574 27.57 5.77 18.52
C THR A 574 28.02 5.70 17.08
N ALA A 575 28.76 6.71 16.60
CA ALA A 575 29.25 6.76 15.24
C ALA A 575 30.75 7.04 15.18
N GLU A 576 31.42 6.46 14.19
CA GLU A 576 32.78 6.83 13.80
C GLU A 576 32.70 7.58 12.47
N LEU A 577 33.26 8.80 12.43
CA LEU A 577 33.30 9.57 11.19
C LEU A 577 34.21 8.86 10.19
N PRO A 578 33.72 8.51 8.99
CA PRO A 578 34.58 7.93 7.99
C PRO A 578 35.60 8.98 7.51
N ALA A 579 36.77 8.51 7.07
CA ALA A 579 37.77 9.31 6.36
C ALA A 579 37.74 8.97 4.85
N PRO A 580 36.65 9.24 4.12
CA PRO A 580 36.55 8.84 2.72
C PRO A 580 37.54 9.63 1.87
N ARG A 581 38.23 8.93 0.96
CA ARG A 581 39.05 9.58 -0.08
C ARG A 581 38.13 10.14 -1.16
N ARG A 582 37.71 11.40 -1.01
CA ARG A 582 36.78 12.09 -1.93
C ARG A 582 37.45 12.70 -3.18
N ASN A 583 38.78 12.57 -3.30
CA ASN A 583 39.58 13.23 -4.36
C ASN A 583 40.13 12.26 -5.42
N ASP A 584 39.90 10.95 -5.28
CA ASP A 584 40.27 10.01 -6.33
C ASP A 584 39.25 10.16 -7.46
N ALA A 585 39.71 10.44 -8.68
CA ALA A 585 38.84 10.58 -9.84
C ALA A 585 38.04 9.28 -10.01
N VAL A 586 36.70 9.39 -9.99
CA VAL A 586 35.84 8.30 -10.47
C VAL A 586 36.26 8.05 -11.93
N PRO A 587 36.67 6.82 -12.30
CA PRO A 587 36.95 6.52 -13.70
C PRO A 587 35.71 6.92 -14.50
N ALA A 588 35.89 7.77 -15.51
CA ALA A 588 34.81 8.10 -16.43
C ALA A 588 34.19 6.78 -16.89
N VAL A 589 32.90 6.60 -16.63
CA VAL A 589 32.13 5.51 -17.22
C VAL A 589 32.31 5.67 -18.72
N ALA A 590 32.92 4.69 -19.37
CA ALA A 590 33.08 4.73 -20.82
C ALA A 590 31.67 4.84 -21.41
N ASP A 591 31.44 5.80 -22.31
CA ASP A 591 30.20 5.89 -23.08
C ASP A 591 29.91 4.50 -23.69
N VAL A 592 28.80 3.89 -23.27
CA VAL A 592 28.23 2.66 -23.88
C VAL A 592 27.08 3.06 -24.78
#